data_AF-A0AAT9HLQ8-F1
#
_entry.id   AF-A0AAT9HLQ8-F1
#
_cell.length_a   1.000
_cell.length_b   1.000
_cell.length_c   1.000
_cell.angle_alpha   90.00
_cell.angle_beta   90.00
_cell.angle_gamma   90.00
#
_symmetry.space_group_name_H-M   'P 1'
#
loop_
_entity.id
_entity.type
_entity.pdbx_description
1 polymer ?
#
loop_
_entity_poly.entity_id
_entity_poly.type
_entity_poly.pdbx_seq_one_letter_code
_entity_poly.pdbx_strand_id
1 'polypeptide(L)'
;MSNVLVVGDGPAAQCLVDRTRHHGFEGAVTVLGTGPATVVAAVDRERHRILAHANGAPTMYSYDTLVPAAKARPLIPGIRGLVGLERRLTGGVIAPGPAAGMVPLTGETSVVLGEGPLVVETAASLAARGVGVTPVRATPIPFGQGSGDLLGGILAGDTGPWTAIRSLVGRRPPADLERLLLP
;
A
#
# COMPACT_ATOMS: atom_id res chain seq x y z
N MET A 1 -1.61 -35.01 -4.14
CA MET A 1 -1.02 -33.90 -4.91
C MET A 1 -1.52 -32.62 -4.27
N SER A 2 -0.65 -31.75 -3.77
CA SER A 2 -1.06 -30.52 -3.10
C SER A 2 -1.36 -29.42 -4.12
N ASN A 3 -2.53 -28.78 -4.01
CA ASN A 3 -2.96 -27.65 -4.81
C ASN A 3 -2.96 -26.36 -3.98
N VAL A 4 -2.13 -25.40 -4.37
CA VAL A 4 -2.06 -24.07 -3.75
C VAL A 4 -2.87 -23.08 -4.58
N LEU A 5 -3.80 -22.40 -3.93
CA LEU A 5 -4.62 -21.36 -4.54
C LEU A 5 -4.23 -20.00 -3.98
N VAL A 6 -3.75 -19.10 -4.83
CA VAL A 6 -3.36 -17.74 -4.47
C VAL A 6 -4.44 -16.78 -4.96
N VAL A 7 -4.98 -15.95 -4.05
CA VAL A 7 -5.98 -14.93 -4.38
C VAL A 7 -5.31 -13.56 -4.37
N GLY A 8 -5.11 -12.99 -5.56
CA GLY A 8 -4.35 -11.76 -5.79
C GLY A 8 -3.26 -11.98 -6.83
N ASP A 9 -2.99 -10.94 -7.61
CA ASP A 9 -2.01 -10.92 -8.71
C ASP A 9 -0.91 -9.86 -8.50
N GLY A 10 -0.76 -9.37 -7.27
CA GLY A 10 0.24 -8.37 -6.94
C GLY A 10 1.67 -8.93 -6.86
N PRO A 11 2.67 -8.07 -6.62
CA PRO A 11 4.07 -8.49 -6.49
C PRO A 11 4.31 -9.57 -5.44
N ALA A 12 3.53 -9.57 -4.35
CA ALA A 12 3.59 -10.60 -3.33
C ALA A 12 3.20 -11.99 -3.87
N ALA A 13 2.14 -12.06 -4.69
CA ALA A 13 1.70 -13.30 -5.32
C ALA A 13 2.74 -13.80 -6.34
N GLN A 14 3.30 -12.91 -7.15
CA GLN A 14 4.35 -13.25 -8.11
C GLN A 14 5.60 -13.80 -7.40
N CYS A 15 6.10 -13.07 -6.40
CA CYS A 15 7.26 -13.48 -5.61
C CYS A 15 7.03 -14.83 -4.90
N LEU A 16 5.82 -15.07 -4.39
CA LEU A 16 5.45 -16.35 -3.80
C LEU A 16 5.52 -17.48 -4.82
N VAL A 17 4.93 -17.31 -6.00
CA VAL A 17 4.91 -18.33 -7.06
C VAL A 17 6.34 -18.66 -7.49
N ASP A 18 7.16 -17.62 -7.73
CA ASP A 18 8.55 -17.77 -8.14
C ASP A 18 9.36 -18.53 -7.09
N ARG A 19 9.24 -18.15 -5.81
CA ARG A 19 9.92 -18.86 -4.71
C ARG A 19 9.44 -20.29 -4.56
N THR A 20 8.14 -20.52 -4.69
CA THR A 20 7.54 -21.85 -4.54
C THR A 20 8.11 -22.80 -5.60
N ARG A 21 8.23 -22.35 -6.86
CA ARG A 21 8.88 -23.12 -7.92
C ARG A 21 10.39 -23.25 -7.72
N HIS A 22 11.07 -22.18 -7.34
CA HIS A 22 12.51 -22.20 -7.06
C HIS A 22 12.89 -23.21 -5.97
N HIS A 23 12.02 -23.41 -4.97
CA HIS A 23 12.22 -24.37 -3.89
C HIS A 23 11.71 -25.80 -4.20
N GLY A 24 11.42 -26.12 -5.47
CA GLY A 24 11.11 -27.49 -5.90
C GLY A 24 9.69 -27.95 -5.57
N PHE A 25 8.74 -27.04 -5.37
CA PHE A 25 7.34 -27.44 -5.26
C PHE A 25 6.80 -27.86 -6.63
N GLU A 26 6.45 -29.15 -6.75
CA GLU A 26 5.93 -29.76 -7.98
C GLU A 26 4.39 -29.74 -8.07
N GLY A 27 3.69 -29.29 -7.00
CA GLY A 27 2.23 -29.25 -6.97
C GLY A 27 1.61 -28.19 -7.88
N ALA A 28 0.29 -28.25 -8.06
CA ALA A 28 -0.44 -27.23 -8.80
C ALA A 28 -0.45 -25.91 -8.02
N VAL A 29 -0.19 -24.80 -8.71
CA VAL A 29 -0.32 -23.45 -8.15
C VAL A 29 -1.25 -22.67 -9.06
N THR A 30 -2.43 -22.34 -8.56
CA THR A 30 -3.43 -21.54 -9.28
C THR A 30 -3.42 -20.13 -8.72
N VAL A 31 -3.26 -19.12 -9.58
CA VAL A 31 -3.32 -17.71 -9.20
C VAL A 31 -4.57 -17.09 -9.76
N LEU A 32 -5.41 -16.52 -8.89
CA LEU A 32 -6.58 -15.75 -9.30
C LEU A 32 -6.26 -14.26 -9.21
N GLY A 33 -6.28 -13.58 -10.35
CA GLY A 33 -6.24 -12.13 -10.39
C GLY A 33 -7.45 -11.52 -9.66
N THR A 34 -7.27 -10.30 -9.15
CA THR A 34 -8.35 -9.56 -8.44
C THR A 34 -8.78 -8.30 -9.21
N GLY A 35 -8.67 -8.38 -10.54
CA GLY A 35 -9.09 -7.34 -11.47
C GLY A 35 -10.57 -7.44 -11.84
N PRO A 36 -11.08 -6.54 -12.71
CA PRO A 36 -12.49 -6.53 -13.12
C PRO A 36 -12.95 -7.83 -13.79
N ALA A 37 -12.01 -8.61 -14.36
CA ALA A 37 -12.29 -9.90 -14.96
C ALA A 37 -12.49 -11.02 -13.94
N THR A 38 -11.97 -10.92 -12.71
CA THR A 38 -12.05 -12.00 -11.71
C THR A 38 -12.27 -11.44 -10.31
N VAL A 39 -13.42 -11.79 -9.72
CA VAL A 39 -13.78 -11.38 -8.35
C VAL A 39 -14.04 -12.60 -7.48
N VAL A 40 -13.22 -12.80 -6.44
CA VAL A 40 -13.50 -13.81 -5.42
C VAL A 40 -14.66 -13.31 -4.55
N ALA A 41 -15.76 -14.06 -4.54
CA ALA A 41 -17.01 -13.68 -3.90
C ALA A 41 -17.21 -14.36 -2.54
N ALA A 42 -16.72 -15.58 -2.36
CA ALA A 42 -16.86 -16.32 -1.11
C ALA A 42 -15.75 -17.35 -0.90
N VAL A 43 -15.49 -17.66 0.37
CA VAL A 43 -14.58 -18.73 0.81
C VAL A 43 -15.36 -19.70 1.71
N ASP A 44 -15.47 -20.95 1.29
CA ASP A 44 -15.97 -22.07 2.10
C ASP A 44 -14.77 -22.80 2.69
N ARG A 45 -14.43 -22.46 3.94
CA ARG A 45 -13.25 -23.03 4.63
C ARG A 45 -13.44 -24.49 5.01
N GLU A 46 -14.67 -24.93 5.28
CA GLU A 46 -14.98 -26.32 5.64
C GLU A 46 -14.80 -27.25 4.44
N ARG A 47 -15.23 -26.80 3.25
CA ARG A 47 -15.10 -27.58 2.02
C ARG A 47 -13.82 -27.29 1.24
N HIS A 48 -12.96 -26.43 1.75
CA HIS A 48 -11.73 -25.96 1.11
C HIS A 48 -11.95 -25.45 -0.32
N ARG A 49 -12.93 -24.55 -0.48
CA ARG A 49 -13.33 -24.02 -1.79
C ARG A 49 -13.50 -22.52 -1.77
N ILE A 50 -13.28 -21.89 -2.92
CA ILE A 50 -13.66 -20.49 -3.15
C ILE A 50 -14.57 -20.38 -4.37
N LEU A 51 -15.54 -19.49 -4.26
CA LEU A 51 -16.37 -19.06 -5.37
C LEU A 51 -15.76 -17.78 -5.94
N ALA A 52 -15.40 -17.80 -7.22
CA ALA A 52 -14.97 -16.61 -7.95
C ALA A 52 -15.84 -16.40 -9.18
N HIS A 53 -16.11 -15.14 -9.52
CA HIS A 53 -16.74 -14.78 -10.79
C HIS A 53 -15.63 -14.44 -11.78
N ALA A 54 -15.35 -15.35 -12.72
CA ALA A 54 -14.39 -15.15 -13.80
C ALA A 54 -15.15 -14.80 -15.08
N ASN A 55 -14.87 -13.62 -15.66
CA ASN A 55 -15.59 -13.06 -16.80
C ASN A 55 -17.12 -13.04 -16.61
N GLY A 56 -17.57 -12.79 -15.38
CA GLY A 56 -18.99 -12.78 -15.00
C GLY A 56 -19.61 -14.16 -14.74
N ALA A 57 -18.89 -15.26 -14.99
CA ALA A 57 -19.38 -16.61 -14.72
C ALA A 57 -18.91 -17.10 -13.33
N PRO A 58 -19.79 -17.67 -12.51
CA PRO A 58 -19.40 -18.26 -11.24
C PRO A 58 -18.61 -19.56 -11.47
N THR A 59 -17.39 -19.60 -10.95
CA THR A 59 -16.47 -20.74 -11.02
C THR A 59 -15.99 -21.11 -9.61
N MET A 60 -16.03 -22.40 -9.31
CA MET A 60 -15.59 -22.95 -8.03
C MET A 60 -14.17 -23.48 -8.13
N TYR A 61 -13.30 -23.07 -7.20
CA TYR A 61 -11.93 -23.57 -7.10
C TYR A 61 -11.74 -24.30 -5.78
N SER A 62 -11.18 -25.51 -5.81
CA SER A 62 -10.79 -26.24 -4.60
C SER A 62 -9.32 -26.00 -4.30
N TYR A 63 -8.93 -26.04 -3.03
CA TYR A 63 -7.55 -25.83 -2.60
C TYR A 63 -7.15 -26.78 -1.47
N ASP A 64 -5.87 -27.10 -1.36
CA ASP A 64 -5.31 -27.67 -0.13
C ASP A 64 -4.74 -26.56 0.76
N THR A 65 -4.14 -25.56 0.11
CA THR A 65 -3.63 -24.34 0.77
C THR A 65 -4.16 -23.10 0.08
N LEU A 66 -4.81 -22.22 0.83
CA LEU A 66 -5.28 -20.91 0.36
C LEU A 66 -4.32 -19.81 0.81
N VAL A 67 -3.81 -19.02 -0.13
CA VAL A 67 -2.96 -17.86 0.16
C VAL A 67 -3.67 -16.56 -0.23
N PRO A 68 -4.16 -15.79 0.75
CA PRO A 68 -4.70 -14.46 0.49
C PRO A 68 -3.56 -13.47 0.23
N ALA A 69 -3.45 -13.01 -1.02
CA ALA A 69 -2.48 -12.03 -1.48
C ALA A 69 -3.19 -10.80 -2.11
N ALA A 70 -4.36 -10.46 -1.57
CA ALA A 70 -5.19 -9.36 -2.06
C ALA A 70 -4.52 -8.00 -1.82
N LYS A 71 -4.76 -7.06 -2.75
CA LYS A 71 -4.25 -5.69 -2.64
C LYS A 71 -4.92 -4.97 -1.47
N ALA A 72 -4.12 -4.18 -0.73
CA ALA A 72 -4.66 -3.22 0.22
C ALA A 72 -5.49 -2.16 -0.50
N ARG A 73 -6.52 -1.65 0.16
CA ARG A 73 -7.31 -0.51 -0.31
C ARG A 73 -7.02 0.69 0.57
N PRO A 74 -7.02 1.92 0.03
CA PRO A 74 -6.91 3.12 0.85
C PRO A 74 -8.05 3.17 1.87
N LEU A 75 -7.71 3.54 3.10
CA LEU A 75 -8.70 3.93 4.09
C LEU A 75 -9.22 5.31 3.72
N ILE A 76 -10.52 5.42 3.43
CA ILE A 76 -11.18 6.71 3.22
C ILE A 76 -11.74 7.18 4.57
N PRO A 77 -11.24 8.29 5.14
CA PRO A 77 -11.73 8.77 6.43
C PRO A 77 -13.17 9.26 6.30
N GLY A 78 -13.94 9.14 7.39
CA GLY A 78 -15.35 9.56 7.46
C GLY A 78 -15.57 11.08 7.50
N ILE A 79 -14.80 11.84 6.71
CA ILE A 79 -14.92 13.30 6.63
C ILE A 79 -16.13 13.63 5.76
N ARG A 80 -17.04 14.46 6.30
CA ARG A 80 -18.24 14.89 5.60
C ARG A 80 -17.87 15.52 4.26
N GLY A 81 -18.50 15.04 3.19
CA GLY A 81 -18.27 15.56 1.83
C GLY A 81 -17.16 14.86 1.04
N LEU A 82 -16.39 13.92 1.61
CA LEU A 82 -15.43 13.13 0.82
C LEU A 82 -16.10 12.03 -0.02
N VAL A 83 -17.21 11.49 0.48
CA VAL A 83 -17.96 10.40 -0.16
C VAL A 83 -19.38 10.88 -0.39
N GLY A 84 -19.81 10.84 -1.66
CA GLY A 84 -21.17 11.19 -2.07
C GLY A 84 -22.20 10.08 -1.80
N LEU A 85 -23.45 10.33 -2.18
CA LEU A 85 -24.58 9.42 -1.95
C LEU A 85 -24.40 8.02 -2.58
N GLU A 86 -23.66 7.92 -3.68
CA GLU A 86 -23.35 6.65 -4.37
C GLU A 86 -22.15 5.88 -3.77
N ARG A 87 -21.67 6.26 -2.57
CA ARG A 87 -20.42 5.73 -1.99
C ARG A 87 -19.18 5.93 -2.89
N ARG A 88 -19.22 6.94 -3.75
CA ARG A 88 -18.12 7.37 -4.60
C ARG A 88 -17.44 8.60 -4.03
N LEU A 89 -16.15 8.75 -4.30
CA LEU A 89 -15.43 9.97 -3.98
C LEU A 89 -16.07 11.13 -4.74
N THR A 90 -16.24 12.26 -4.07
CA THR A 90 -16.74 13.48 -4.70
C THR A 90 -15.72 14.03 -5.70
N GLY A 91 -16.19 14.84 -6.66
CA GLY A 91 -15.30 15.50 -7.62
C GLY A 91 -14.18 16.27 -6.92
N GLY A 92 -12.95 16.11 -7.42
CA GLY A 92 -11.75 16.71 -6.83
C GLY A 92 -11.11 15.90 -5.69
N VAL A 93 -11.73 14.80 -5.23
CA VAL A 93 -11.16 13.90 -4.22
C VAL A 93 -10.61 12.65 -4.90
N ILE A 94 -9.33 12.39 -4.70
CA ILE A 94 -8.63 11.23 -5.27
C ILE A 94 -8.06 10.39 -4.13
N ALA A 95 -8.38 9.10 -4.15
CA ALA A 95 -7.69 8.11 -3.34
C ALA A 95 -6.62 7.41 -4.18
N PRO A 96 -5.39 7.25 -3.67
CA PRO A 96 -4.34 6.52 -4.38
C PRO A 96 -4.81 5.11 -4.76
N GLY A 97 -4.53 4.67 -5.97
CA GLY A 97 -5.01 3.38 -6.44
C GLY A 97 -4.19 2.86 -7.61
N PRO A 98 -4.57 1.70 -8.17
CA PRO A 98 -3.92 1.16 -9.35
C PRO A 98 -3.94 2.15 -10.52
N ALA A 99 -2.87 2.17 -11.31
CA ALA A 99 -2.70 3.10 -12.44
C ALA A 99 -3.89 3.17 -13.40
N ALA A 100 -4.59 2.05 -13.61
CA ALA A 100 -5.72 1.91 -14.52
C ALA A 100 -6.97 2.74 -14.14
N GLY A 101 -6.99 3.39 -12.96
CA GLY A 101 -8.08 4.26 -12.52
C GLY A 101 -7.63 5.66 -12.09
N MET A 102 -6.38 6.04 -12.39
CA MET A 102 -5.86 7.35 -11.99
C MET A 102 -6.42 8.45 -12.89
N VAL A 103 -7.06 9.43 -12.25
CA VAL A 103 -7.50 10.66 -12.91
C VAL A 103 -6.35 11.68 -12.82
N PRO A 104 -6.04 12.42 -13.91
CA PRO A 104 -5.07 13.50 -13.85
C PRO A 104 -5.42 14.51 -12.76
N LEU A 105 -4.42 14.98 -12.03
CA LEU A 105 -4.57 16.05 -11.05
C LEU A 105 -4.63 17.39 -11.81
N THR A 106 -5.76 18.08 -11.78
CA THR A 106 -6.05 19.27 -12.61
C THR A 106 -6.19 20.57 -11.81
N GLY A 107 -5.65 20.63 -10.59
CA GLY A 107 -5.76 21.82 -9.72
C GLY A 107 -4.46 22.60 -9.59
N GLU A 108 -4.55 23.93 -9.44
CA GLU A 108 -3.42 24.79 -9.09
C GLU A 108 -2.98 24.62 -7.63
N THR A 109 -3.90 24.18 -6.76
CA THR A 109 -3.64 23.84 -5.37
C THR A 109 -4.18 22.46 -5.03
N SER A 110 -3.59 21.80 -4.03
CA SER A 110 -3.97 20.46 -3.62
C SER A 110 -3.72 20.23 -2.13
N VAL A 111 -4.64 19.51 -1.49
CA VAL A 111 -4.50 19.05 -0.11
C VAL A 111 -4.21 17.56 -0.11
N VAL A 112 -3.18 17.13 0.62
CA VAL A 112 -2.81 15.71 0.76
C VAL A 112 -2.97 15.29 2.22
N LEU A 113 -3.81 14.28 2.49
CA LEU A 113 -4.16 13.84 3.84
C LEU A 113 -3.37 12.59 4.27
N GLY A 114 -2.74 12.63 5.45
CA GLY A 114 -2.21 11.44 6.15
C GLY A 114 -0.75 11.54 6.61
N GLU A 115 -0.27 10.48 7.30
CA GLU A 115 0.99 10.49 8.06
C GLU A 115 2.17 9.73 7.41
N GLY A 116 1.93 9.07 6.28
CA GLY A 116 2.86 8.09 5.72
C GLY A 116 3.75 8.59 4.57
N PRO A 117 4.69 7.74 4.10
CA PRO A 117 5.55 8.02 2.95
C PRO A 117 4.79 8.44 1.71
N LEU A 118 3.64 7.80 1.46
CA LEU A 118 2.80 8.12 0.30
C LEU A 118 2.34 9.59 0.29
N VAL A 119 2.11 10.20 1.45
CA VAL A 119 1.72 11.62 1.55
C VAL A 119 2.90 12.53 1.20
N VAL A 120 4.09 12.22 1.69
CA VAL A 120 5.31 12.96 1.37
C VAL A 120 5.62 12.85 -0.12
N GLU A 121 5.61 11.63 -0.67
CA GLU A 121 5.89 11.37 -2.09
C GLU A 121 4.88 12.08 -3.00
N THR A 122 3.59 12.02 -2.65
CA THR A 122 2.53 12.71 -3.40
C THR A 122 2.70 14.21 -3.33
N ALA A 123 2.95 14.77 -2.14
CA ALA A 123 3.12 16.21 -1.94
C ALA A 123 4.36 16.72 -2.68
N ALA A 124 5.49 16.02 -2.60
CA ALA A 124 6.71 16.36 -3.31
C ALA A 124 6.52 16.29 -4.84
N SER A 125 5.84 15.25 -5.34
CA SER A 125 5.55 15.10 -6.77
C SER A 125 4.63 16.20 -7.31
N LEU A 126 3.67 16.66 -6.51
CA LEU A 126 2.79 17.78 -6.84
C LEU A 126 3.53 19.12 -6.81
N ALA A 127 4.31 19.37 -5.76
CA ALA A 127 5.12 20.58 -5.62
C ALA A 127 6.15 20.71 -6.77
N ALA A 128 6.79 19.61 -7.17
CA ALA A 128 7.71 19.58 -8.30
C ALA A 128 7.05 19.93 -9.66
N ARG A 129 5.71 19.84 -9.74
CA ARG A 129 4.91 20.25 -10.91
C ARG A 129 4.39 21.69 -10.80
N GLY A 130 4.80 22.43 -9.76
CA GLY A 130 4.34 23.81 -9.52
C GLY A 130 2.95 23.91 -8.88
N VAL A 131 2.38 22.81 -8.39
CA VAL A 131 1.10 22.83 -7.67
C VAL A 131 1.34 23.32 -6.25
N GLY A 132 0.50 24.24 -5.75
CA GLY A 132 0.51 24.66 -4.35
C GLY A 132 -0.03 23.55 -3.45
N VAL A 133 0.83 22.93 -2.64
CA VAL A 133 0.44 21.76 -1.82
C VAL A 133 0.34 22.09 -0.34
N THR A 134 -0.73 21.62 0.30
CA THR A 134 -0.87 21.61 1.76
C THR A 134 -0.98 20.17 2.27
N PRO A 135 0.08 19.60 2.89
CA PRO A 135 -0.05 18.34 3.61
C PRO A 135 -0.80 18.56 4.93
N VAL A 136 -1.85 17.78 5.19
CA VAL A 136 -2.60 17.82 6.44
C VAL A 136 -2.36 16.51 7.19
N ARG A 137 -1.96 16.68 8.45
CA ARG A 137 -1.51 15.61 9.31
C ARG A 137 -2.18 15.65 10.68
N ALA A 138 -2.42 14.48 11.25
CA ALA A 138 -2.86 14.30 12.63
C ALA A 138 -1.70 14.43 13.63
N THR A 139 -0.45 14.20 13.20
CA THR A 139 0.74 14.34 14.05
C THR A 139 1.70 15.40 13.52
N PRO A 140 2.51 16.04 14.39
CA PRO A 140 3.45 17.09 13.96
C PRO A 140 4.62 16.55 13.12
N ILE A 141 5.00 15.28 13.34
CA ILE A 141 6.20 14.66 12.74
C ILE A 141 5.77 13.55 11.78
N PRO A 142 6.12 13.61 10.47
CA PRO A 142 5.81 12.52 9.55
C PRO A 142 6.50 11.21 9.97
N PHE A 143 5.89 10.07 9.66
CA PHE A 143 6.42 8.73 9.98
C PHE A 143 6.46 8.27 11.44
N GLY A 144 5.69 8.90 12.35
CA GLY A 144 5.66 8.53 13.78
C GLY A 144 5.27 7.07 14.09
N GLN A 145 4.83 6.30 13.09
CA GLN A 145 4.62 4.85 13.20
C GLN A 145 5.44 4.13 12.11
N GLY A 146 6.53 3.47 12.51
CA GLY A 146 7.22 2.45 11.71
C GLY A 146 8.42 2.88 10.87
N SER A 147 8.72 4.17 10.68
CA SER A 147 9.94 4.62 9.96
C SER A 147 10.87 5.53 10.78
N GLY A 148 10.49 5.86 12.01
CA GLY A 148 11.33 6.54 12.99
C GLY A 148 11.24 8.06 12.93
N ASP A 149 11.02 8.69 14.09
CA ASP A 149 10.87 10.14 14.27
C ASP A 149 12.03 10.96 13.70
N LEU A 150 13.22 10.34 13.56
CA LEU A 150 14.42 10.93 13.00
C LEU A 150 14.27 11.34 11.53
N LEU A 151 13.80 10.43 10.67
CA LEU A 151 13.56 10.73 9.26
C LEU A 151 12.40 11.72 9.12
N GLY A 152 11.43 11.62 10.03
CA GLY A 152 10.31 12.54 10.13
C GLY A 152 10.74 13.98 10.39
N GLY A 153 11.61 14.17 11.39
CA GLY A 153 12.15 15.47 11.77
C GLY A 153 12.94 16.10 10.64
N ILE A 154 13.86 15.35 10.00
CA ILE A 154 14.63 15.85 8.84
C ILE A 154 13.72 16.37 7.73
N LEU A 155 12.67 15.61 7.38
CA LEU A 155 11.72 16.03 6.34
C LEU A 155 10.84 17.21 6.74
N ALA A 156 10.52 17.35 8.03
CA ALA A 156 9.77 18.48 8.54
C ALA A 156 10.60 19.77 8.65
N GLY A 157 11.90 19.70 8.32
CA GLY A 157 12.85 20.79 8.59
C GLY A 157 13.13 20.97 10.09
N ASP A 158 12.72 20.00 10.92
CA ASP A 158 13.12 19.93 12.32
C ASP A 158 14.56 19.41 12.40
N THR A 159 15.45 20.34 12.70
CA THR A 159 16.88 20.06 12.87
C THR A 159 17.26 19.77 14.32
N GLY A 160 16.30 19.71 15.26
CA GLY A 160 16.57 19.26 16.63
C GLY A 160 17.34 17.94 16.71
N PRO A 161 17.02 16.93 15.86
CA PRO A 161 17.79 15.68 15.76
C PRO A 161 19.11 15.78 14.98
N TRP A 162 19.35 16.87 14.24
CA TRP A 162 20.55 17.05 13.41
C TRP A 162 21.84 17.08 14.23
N THR A 163 21.79 17.58 15.46
CA THR A 163 22.93 17.57 16.39
C THR A 163 23.40 16.15 16.71
N ALA A 164 22.47 15.19 16.85
CA ALA A 164 22.78 13.77 17.06
C ALA A 164 23.38 13.13 15.80
N ILE A 165 22.80 13.42 14.62
CA ILE A 165 23.21 12.81 13.34
C ILE A 165 24.50 13.41 12.78
N ARG A 166 24.82 14.68 13.08
CA ARG A 166 26.03 15.36 12.56
C ARG A 166 27.30 14.55 12.85
N SER A 167 27.36 13.85 13.96
CA SER A 167 28.48 12.99 14.35
C SER A 167 28.70 11.76 13.44
N LEU A 168 27.69 11.41 12.64
CA LEU A 168 27.63 10.23 11.77
C LEU A 168 27.76 10.57 10.28
N VAL A 169 27.67 11.85 9.89
CA VAL A 169 27.86 12.28 8.51
C VAL A 169 29.28 11.94 8.06
N GLY A 170 29.40 11.17 6.98
CA GLY A 170 30.69 10.67 6.47
C GLY A 170 31.21 9.42 7.17
N ARG A 171 30.45 8.83 8.11
CA ARG A 171 30.75 7.54 8.74
C ARG A 171 29.75 6.49 8.28
N ARG A 172 30.18 5.22 8.26
CA ARG A 172 29.27 4.10 8.01
C ARG A 172 28.31 4.00 9.20
N PRO A 173 26.98 4.04 8.99
CA PRO A 173 26.02 3.91 10.09
C PRO A 173 26.25 2.58 10.85
N PRO A 174 26.06 2.54 12.17
CA PRO A 174 26.07 1.27 12.90
C PRO A 174 25.02 0.35 12.28
N ALA A 175 25.34 -0.95 12.16
CA ALA A 175 24.48 -1.94 11.52
C ALA A 175 23.13 -2.14 12.23
N ASP A 176 23.00 -1.59 13.44
CA ASP A 176 21.83 -1.67 14.30
C ASP A 176 21.23 -0.27 14.49
N LEU A 177 20.05 -0.08 13.89
CA LEU A 177 19.32 1.19 13.87
C LEU A 177 18.87 1.63 15.28
N GLU A 178 18.70 0.69 16.23
CA GLU A 178 18.31 1.04 17.60
C GLU A 178 19.40 1.84 18.32
N ARG A 179 20.67 1.67 17.93
CA ARG A 179 21.80 2.43 18.50
C ARG A 179 21.86 3.88 18.04
N LEU A 180 21.00 4.29 17.09
CA LEU A 180 20.83 5.68 16.65
C LEU A 180 19.74 6.44 17.43
N LEU A 181 18.94 5.73 18.23
CA LEU A 181 17.72 6.26 18.86
C LEU A 181 17.82 6.38 20.39
N LEU A 182 18.98 6.07 20.98
CA LEU A 182 19.23 6.26 22.40
C LEU A 182 20.01 7.57 22.65
N PRO A 183 19.62 8.37 23.66
CA PRO A 183 20.26 9.64 23.98
C PRO A 183 21.71 9.49 24.48
#